data_AF-A0AAU9MY66-F1
#
_entry.id   AF-A0AAU9MY66-F1
#
_cell.length_a   1.000
_cell.length_b   1.000
_cell.length_c   1.000
_cell.angle_alpha   90.00
_cell.angle_beta   90.00
_cell.angle_gamma   90.00
#
_symmetry.space_group_name_H-M   'P 1'
#
loop_
_entity.id
_entity.type
_entity.pdbx_description
1 polymer ?
#
loop_
_entity_poly.entity_id
_entity_poly.type
_entity_poly.pdbx_seq_one_letter_code
_entity_poly.pdbx_strand_id
1 'polypeptide(L)'
;MGLEIAWCDHRNAFSVPQSPAASQELPESPPPPPVPPAVPTTEPLLSDQVRNIILYQRYLTLDFGVGDPDDLSRMVSIITNQFVIERSVEQALLQDGWSAGSILAQYTSIRGVVHTPQGRLLSPRTYESYVS
;
A
#
# COMPACT_ATOMS: atom_id res chain seq x y z
N MET A 1 29.25 61.84 32.81
CA MET A 1 28.87 62.68 31.65
C MET A 1 29.78 62.29 30.50
N GLY A 2 29.24 62.19 29.29
CA GLY A 2 29.73 61.34 28.19
C GLY A 2 31.20 61.46 27.81
N LEU A 3 31.81 60.29 27.57
CA LEU A 3 33.16 60.12 27.07
C LEU A 3 33.28 60.66 25.64
N GLU A 4 34.10 61.70 25.59
CA GLU A 4 35.13 62.04 24.62
C GLU A 4 35.27 61.22 23.34
N ILE A 5 35.40 62.04 22.30
CA ILE A 5 35.97 61.86 20.98
C ILE A 5 37.35 61.16 21.03
N ALA A 6 37.71 60.64 19.86
CA ALA A 6 39.07 60.38 19.37
C ALA A 6 39.53 58.92 19.43
N TRP A 7 39.22 58.24 18.32
CA TRP A 7 40.20 57.46 17.56
C TRP A 7 41.63 58.03 17.69
N CYS A 8 42.59 57.19 18.05
CA CYS A 8 43.56 56.67 17.08
C CYS A 8 44.52 55.66 17.74
N ASP A 9 44.55 54.49 17.11
CA ASP A 9 45.66 53.56 16.93
C ASP A 9 46.80 53.53 17.94
N HIS A 10 47.15 52.34 18.42
CA HIS A 10 48.53 51.85 18.25
C HIS A 10 48.63 50.31 18.38
N ARG A 11 48.92 49.70 17.23
CA ARG A 11 49.93 48.64 16.99
C ARG A 11 49.60 47.16 17.23
N ASN A 12 49.47 46.48 16.09
CA ASN A 12 50.20 45.29 15.65
C ASN A 12 50.41 44.14 16.64
N ALA A 13 49.64 43.05 16.46
CA ALA A 13 50.17 41.70 16.55
C ALA A 13 49.34 40.74 15.66
N PHE A 14 49.92 40.38 14.51
CA PHE A 14 49.80 39.11 13.78
C PHE A 14 48.45 38.37 13.73
N SER A 15 47.85 38.26 12.54
CA SER A 15 47.56 36.97 11.86
C SER A 15 46.81 37.16 10.53
N VAL A 16 47.16 36.33 9.55
CA VAL A 16 46.79 36.34 8.12
C VAL A 16 45.28 36.32 7.86
N PRO A 17 44.71 37.12 6.93
CA PRO A 17 43.36 36.87 6.43
C PRO A 17 43.41 35.73 5.39
N GLN A 18 42.77 34.60 5.71
CA GLN A 18 42.48 33.54 4.74
C GLN A 18 41.62 34.10 3.60
N SER A 19 42.03 33.81 2.37
CA SER A 19 41.25 34.11 1.15
C SER A 19 39.93 33.34 1.17
N PRO A 20 38.75 33.95 0.93
CA PRO A 20 37.54 33.17 0.74
C PRO A 20 37.58 32.51 -0.64
N ALA A 21 37.49 31.18 -0.66
CA ALA A 21 37.34 30.37 -1.86
C ALA A 21 36.09 30.79 -2.65
N ALA A 22 36.22 30.83 -3.97
CA ALA A 22 35.11 31.05 -4.88
C ALA A 22 34.06 29.93 -4.73
N SER A 23 32.86 30.27 -4.25
CA SER A 23 31.71 29.37 -4.29
C SER A 23 31.25 29.20 -5.74
N GLN A 24 31.46 28.03 -6.31
CA GLN A 24 30.83 27.62 -7.56
C GLN A 24 29.39 27.20 -7.25
N GLU A 25 28.40 27.95 -7.73
CA GLU A 25 26.99 27.54 -7.68
C GLU A 25 26.77 26.38 -8.66
N LEU A 26 26.34 25.23 -8.14
CA LEU A 26 25.96 24.05 -8.93
C LEU A 26 24.54 24.29 -9.51
N PRO A 27 24.21 23.77 -10.72
CA PRO A 27 22.87 23.93 -11.28
C PRO A 27 21.81 23.22 -10.43
N GLU A 28 20.75 23.93 -10.07
CA GLU A 28 19.63 23.39 -9.30
C GLU A 28 18.91 22.27 -10.08
N SER A 29 18.82 21.08 -9.50
CA SER A 29 18.11 19.94 -10.10
C SER A 29 16.62 20.28 -10.26
N PRO A 30 15.93 19.82 -11.34
CA PRO A 30 14.49 19.97 -11.46
C PRO A 30 13.76 19.37 -10.25
N PRO A 31 12.64 19.97 -9.81
CA PRO A 31 11.85 19.42 -8.71
C PRO A 31 11.36 18.01 -9.09
N PRO A 32 11.31 17.08 -8.11
CA PRO A 32 10.82 15.73 -8.36
C PRO A 32 9.37 15.78 -8.89
N PRO A 33 8.98 14.83 -9.75
CA PRO A 33 7.60 14.74 -10.22
C PRO A 33 6.63 14.60 -9.04
N PRO A 34 5.40 15.15 -9.13
CA PRO A 34 4.42 15.02 -8.08
C PRO A 34 4.16 13.53 -7.79
N VAL A 35 4.39 13.14 -6.54
CA VAL A 35 4.07 11.80 -6.04
C VAL A 35 2.55 11.66 -6.06
N PRO A 36 1.98 10.64 -6.73
CA PRO A 36 0.55 10.37 -6.64
C PRO A 36 0.14 10.27 -5.16
N PRO A 37 -1.00 10.83 -4.75
CA PRO A 37 -1.44 10.70 -3.37
C PRO A 37 -1.46 9.22 -3.00
N ALA A 38 -0.74 8.85 -1.93
CA ALA A 38 -0.79 7.51 -1.39
C ALA A 38 -2.25 7.23 -1.03
N VAL A 39 -2.85 6.25 -1.69
CA VAL A 39 -4.19 5.77 -1.32
C VAL A 39 -4.12 5.42 0.16
N PRO A 40 -4.92 6.07 1.04
CA PRO A 40 -4.88 5.74 2.45
C PRO A 40 -5.31 4.27 2.59
N THR A 41 -4.37 3.41 2.95
CA THR A 41 -4.65 2.01 3.27
C THR A 41 -5.60 2.01 4.45
N THR A 42 -6.89 1.84 4.17
CA THR A 42 -7.88 1.70 5.23
C THR A 42 -7.64 0.35 5.89
N GLU A 43 -7.72 0.31 7.22
CA GLU A 43 -7.73 -0.95 7.97
C GLU A 43 -8.74 -1.90 7.32
N PRO A 44 -8.38 -3.16 7.05
CA PRO A 44 -9.28 -4.09 6.39
C PRO A 44 -10.54 -4.31 7.23
N LEU A 45 -11.70 -4.43 6.58
CA LEU A 45 -12.98 -4.62 7.29
C LEU A 45 -13.04 -5.97 8.00
N LEU A 46 -12.38 -6.98 7.42
CA LEU A 46 -12.12 -8.27 8.05
C LEU A 46 -10.63 -8.42 8.29
N SER A 47 -10.25 -8.89 9.48
CA SER A 47 -8.86 -9.28 9.72
C SER A 47 -8.43 -10.39 8.76
N ASP A 48 -7.15 -10.40 8.41
CA ASP A 48 -6.61 -11.37 7.44
C ASP A 48 -6.77 -12.82 7.91
N GLN A 49 -6.73 -13.04 9.22
CA GLN A 49 -6.99 -14.35 9.81
C GLN A 49 -8.45 -14.78 9.58
N VAL A 50 -9.42 -13.90 9.86
CA VAL A 50 -10.84 -14.20 9.65
C VAL A 50 -11.13 -14.43 8.17
N ARG A 51 -10.55 -13.60 7.29
CA ARG A 51 -10.68 -13.75 5.84
C ARG A 51 -10.18 -15.12 5.38
N ASN A 52 -8.98 -15.52 5.78
CA ASN A 52 -8.41 -16.82 5.42
C ASN A 52 -9.24 -18.00 5.92
N ILE A 53 -9.75 -17.95 7.16
CA ILE A 53 -10.62 -19.00 7.71
C ILE A 53 -11.88 -19.16 6.86
N ILE A 54 -12.52 -18.05 6.50
CA ILE A 54 -13.73 -18.06 5.67
C ILE A 54 -13.43 -18.63 4.28
N LEU A 55 -12.36 -18.18 3.64
CA LEU A 55 -11.96 -18.65 2.30
C LEU A 55 -11.65 -20.15 2.31
N TYR A 56 -10.92 -20.64 3.31
CA TYR A 56 -10.64 -22.06 3.48
C TYR A 56 -11.92 -22.90 3.67
N GLN A 57 -12.82 -22.47 4.56
CA GLN A 57 -14.10 -23.17 4.77
C GLN A 57 -14.97 -23.19 3.50
N ARG A 58 -14.99 -22.08 2.75
CA ARG A 58 -15.70 -21.99 1.48
C ARG A 58 -15.07 -22.90 0.42
N TYR A 59 -13.75 -22.93 0.32
CA TYR A 59 -13.04 -23.83 -0.57
C TYR A 59 -13.46 -25.29 -0.32
N LEU A 60 -13.37 -25.74 0.94
CA LEU A 60 -13.79 -27.10 1.31
C LEU A 60 -15.24 -27.40 0.92
N THR A 61 -16.14 -26.43 1.09
CA THR A 61 -17.57 -26.58 0.77
C THR A 61 -17.84 -26.67 -0.74
N LEU A 62 -17.04 -25.99 -1.56
CA LEU A 62 -17.29 -25.85 -2.99
C LEU A 62 -16.47 -26.83 -3.85
N ASP A 63 -15.37 -27.35 -3.30
CA ASP A 63 -14.48 -28.29 -3.99
C ASP A 63 -14.83 -29.77 -3.75
N PHE A 64 -15.94 -30.05 -3.05
CA PHE A 64 -16.43 -31.42 -2.81
C PHE A 64 -16.57 -32.20 -4.13
N GLY A 65 -15.60 -33.09 -4.39
CA GLY A 65 -15.62 -34.08 -5.47
C GLY A 65 -15.06 -33.65 -6.83
N VAL A 66 -14.40 -32.48 -6.94
CA VAL A 66 -13.85 -31.98 -8.22
C VAL A 66 -12.32 -32.07 -8.29
N GLY A 67 -11.62 -31.96 -7.17
CA GLY A 67 -10.16 -32.03 -7.09
C GLY A 67 -9.65 -33.34 -6.49
N ASP A 68 -8.39 -33.66 -6.79
CA ASP A 68 -7.62 -34.61 -5.98
C ASP A 68 -7.49 -34.02 -4.57
N PRO A 69 -7.94 -34.70 -3.50
CA PRO A 69 -7.81 -34.21 -2.13
C PRO A 69 -6.35 -33.92 -1.73
N ASP A 70 -5.37 -34.47 -2.46
CA ASP A 70 -3.95 -34.22 -2.23
C ASP A 70 -3.40 -33.03 -3.04
N ASP A 71 -4.22 -32.32 -3.83
CA ASP A 71 -3.81 -31.12 -4.58
C ASP A 71 -3.76 -29.86 -3.70
N LEU A 72 -2.88 -29.91 -2.71
CA LEU A 72 -2.60 -28.81 -1.79
C LEU A 72 -2.13 -27.56 -2.54
N SER A 73 -1.40 -27.74 -3.65
CA SER A 73 -0.87 -26.63 -4.45
C SER A 73 -2.01 -25.82 -5.09
N ARG A 74 -2.99 -26.50 -5.69
CA ARG A 74 -4.19 -25.85 -6.23
C ARG A 74 -4.99 -25.13 -5.16
N MET A 75 -5.20 -25.77 -4.01
CA MET A 75 -5.93 -25.15 -2.90
C MET A 75 -5.25 -23.86 -2.46
N VAL A 76 -3.94 -23.91 -2.20
CA VAL A 76 -3.16 -22.73 -1.78
C VAL A 76 -3.25 -21.64 -2.84
N SER A 77 -3.06 -21.97 -4.12
CA SER A 77 -3.17 -20.99 -5.22
C SER A 77 -4.54 -20.31 -5.25
N ILE A 78 -5.63 -21.08 -5.17
CA ILE A 78 -7.00 -20.54 -5.18
C ILE A 78 -7.23 -19.63 -3.98
N ILE A 79 -6.91 -20.06 -2.76
CA ILE A 79 -7.17 -19.29 -1.54
C ILE A 79 -6.33 -18.01 -1.52
N THR A 80 -5.05 -18.09 -1.90
CA THR A 80 -4.17 -16.91 -1.96
C THR A 80 -4.69 -15.88 -2.96
N ASN A 81 -5.12 -16.30 -4.15
CA ASN A 81 -5.66 -15.36 -5.13
C ASN A 81 -7.01 -14.79 -4.70
N GLN A 82 -7.92 -15.60 -4.13
CA GLN A 82 -9.17 -15.10 -3.56
C GLN A 82 -8.93 -14.05 -2.48
N PHE A 83 -7.93 -14.25 -1.61
CA PHE A 83 -7.56 -13.27 -0.60
C PHE A 83 -7.17 -11.91 -1.20
N VAL A 84 -6.30 -11.92 -2.23
CA VAL A 84 -5.85 -10.70 -2.91
C VAL A 84 -7.02 -9.99 -3.57
N ILE A 85 -7.89 -10.75 -4.25
CA ILE A 85 -9.07 -10.21 -4.91
C ILE A 85 -10.04 -9.59 -3.88
N GLU A 86 -10.33 -10.28 -2.77
CA GLU A 86 -11.21 -9.75 -1.73
C GLU A 86 -10.67 -8.43 -1.14
N ARG A 87 -9.36 -8.34 -0.91
CA ARG A 87 -8.73 -7.09 -0.45
C ARG A 87 -8.89 -5.97 -1.48
N SER A 88 -8.67 -6.26 -2.76
CA SER A 88 -8.82 -5.28 -3.83
C SER A 88 -10.27 -4.80 -3.97
N VAL A 89 -11.24 -5.72 -3.97
CA VAL A 89 -12.67 -5.41 -4.04
C VAL A 89 -13.13 -4.61 -2.82
N GLU A 90 -12.70 -4.97 -1.61
CA GLU A 90 -13.03 -4.24 -0.39
C GLU A 90 -12.53 -2.78 -0.46
N GLN A 91 -11.28 -2.57 -0.88
CA GLN A 91 -10.71 -1.23 -1.02
C GLN A 91 -11.41 -0.42 -2.11
N ALA A 92 -11.71 -1.02 -3.25
CA ALA A 92 -12.44 -0.36 -4.33
C ALA A 92 -13.84 0.10 -3.86
N LEU A 93 -14.58 -0.76 -3.16
CA LEU A 93 -15.90 -0.41 -2.63
C LEU A 93 -15.83 0.74 -1.61
N LEU A 94 -14.83 0.73 -0.71
CA LEU A 94 -14.62 1.82 0.24
C LEU A 94 -14.30 3.15 -0.47
N GLN A 95 -13.48 3.12 -1.52
CA GLN A 95 -13.15 4.29 -2.33
C GLN A 95 -14.35 4.83 -3.10
N ASP A 96 -15.22 3.94 -3.57
CA ASP A 96 -16.49 4.28 -4.23
C ASP A 96 -17.55 4.84 -3.26
N GLY A 97 -17.23 4.96 -1.97
CA GLY A 97 -18.09 5.56 -0.95
C GLY A 97 -19.09 4.60 -0.31
N TRP A 98 -18.94 3.29 -0.50
CA TRP A 98 -19.76 2.31 0.21
C TRP A 98 -19.40 2.28 1.69
N SER A 99 -20.42 2.18 2.55
CA SER A 99 -20.19 2.06 3.99
C SER A 99 -19.64 0.68 4.37
N ALA A 100 -18.75 0.63 5.36
CA ALA A 100 -18.22 -0.62 5.91
C ALA A 100 -19.33 -1.61 6.30
N GLY A 101 -20.38 -1.14 6.97
CA GLY A 101 -21.53 -1.97 7.36
C GLY A 101 -22.27 -2.56 6.15
N SER A 102 -22.45 -1.80 5.07
CA SER A 102 -23.08 -2.30 3.84
C SER A 102 -22.24 -3.35 3.12
N ILE A 103 -20.90 -3.18 3.08
CA ILE A 103 -19.98 -4.15 2.49
C ILE A 103 -20.02 -5.45 3.31
N LEU A 104 -19.93 -5.34 4.65
CA LEU A 104 -19.99 -6.49 5.55
C LEU A 104 -21.30 -7.26 5.43
N ALA A 105 -22.43 -6.57 5.31
CA ALA A 105 -23.74 -7.20 5.12
C ALA A 105 -23.86 -7.95 3.77
N GLN A 106 -23.11 -7.53 2.75
CA GLN A 106 -23.14 -8.11 1.41
C GLN A 106 -21.98 -9.06 1.10
N TYR A 107 -21.07 -9.31 2.05
CA TYR A 107 -19.84 -10.07 1.79
C TYR A 107 -20.10 -11.45 1.16
N THR A 108 -21.14 -12.16 1.60
CA THR A 108 -21.52 -13.45 1.01
C THR A 108 -21.96 -13.31 -0.44
N SER A 109 -22.71 -12.26 -0.78
CA SER A 109 -23.16 -11.95 -2.13
C SER A 109 -21.99 -11.57 -3.03
N ILE A 110 -21.12 -10.67 -2.56
CA ILE A 110 -19.89 -10.25 -3.25
C ILE A 110 -19.04 -11.49 -3.60
N ARG A 111 -18.79 -12.36 -2.63
CA ARG A 111 -18.07 -13.64 -2.86
C ARG A 111 -18.78 -14.53 -3.88
N GLY A 112 -20.11 -14.59 -3.80
CA GLY A 112 -20.96 -15.31 -4.76
C GLY A 112 -20.66 -14.88 -6.20
N VAL A 113 -20.68 -13.58 -6.45
CA VAL A 113 -20.45 -13.00 -7.78
C VAL A 113 -18.99 -13.15 -8.21
N VAL A 114 -18.03 -12.85 -7.32
CA VAL A 114 -16.61 -12.75 -7.67
C VAL A 114 -15.92 -14.11 -7.76
N HIS A 115 -16.27 -15.07 -6.90
CA HIS A 115 -15.56 -16.35 -6.79
C HIS A 115 -16.39 -17.54 -7.24
N THR A 116 -17.72 -17.43 -7.25
CA THR A 116 -18.61 -18.56 -7.53
C THR A 116 -19.85 -18.18 -8.36
N PRO A 117 -19.69 -17.54 -9.54
CA PRO A 117 -20.81 -17.00 -10.31
C PRO A 117 -21.85 -18.06 -10.73
N GLN A 118 -21.46 -19.33 -10.85
CA GLN A 118 -22.38 -20.46 -11.07
C GLN A 118 -22.40 -21.46 -9.89
N GLY A 119 -22.10 -21.00 -8.67
CA GLY A 119 -22.03 -21.85 -7.48
C GLY A 119 -20.84 -22.81 -7.46
N ARG A 120 -19.84 -22.60 -8.32
CA ARG A 120 -18.60 -23.39 -8.41
C ARG A 120 -17.38 -22.48 -8.34
N LEU A 121 -16.29 -22.98 -7.77
CA LEU A 121 -15.00 -22.26 -7.79
C LEU A 121 -14.54 -22.03 -9.24
N LEU A 122 -13.99 -20.85 -9.49
CA LEU A 122 -13.25 -20.58 -10.73
C LEU A 122 -11.96 -21.43 -10.78
N SER A 123 -11.42 -21.60 -11.99
CA SER A 123 -10.14 -22.29 -12.17
C SER A 123 -8.97 -21.46 -11.61
N PRO A 124 -7.85 -22.09 -11.20
CA PRO A 124 -6.65 -21.37 -10.78
C PRO A 124 -6.20 -20.32 -11.80
N ARG A 125 -6.17 -20.69 -13.09
CA ARG A 125 -5.80 -19.79 -14.19
C ARG A 125 -6.71 -18.56 -14.30
N THR A 126 -8.01 -18.73 -14.01
CA THR A 126 -8.94 -17.60 -13.98
C THR A 126 -8.61 -16.65 -12.84
N TYR A 127 -8.32 -17.17 -11.65
CA TYR A 127 -7.91 -16.35 -10.52
C TYR A 127 -6.60 -15.61 -10.77
N GLU A 128 -5.60 -16.30 -11.34
CA GLU A 128 -4.33 -15.69 -11.73
C GLU A 128 -4.53 -14.50 -12.66
N SER A 129 -5.45 -14.60 -13.62
CA SER A 129 -5.76 -13.50 -14.56
C SER A 129 -6.40 -12.26 -13.91
N TYR A 130 -6.89 -12.36 -12.67
CA TYR A 130 -7.47 -11.23 -11.95
C TYR A 130 -6.45 -10.50 -11.06
N VAL A 131 -5.33 -11.15 -10.74
CA VAL A 131 -4.29 -10.62 -9.85
C VAL A 131 -2.97 -10.29 -10.57
N SER A 132 -2.88 -10.60 -11.87
CA SER A 132 -1.74 -10.34 -12.75
C SER A 132 -1.70 -8.91 -13.28
#